data_AF-A0A1G0K3X3-F1
#
_entry.id   AF-A0A1G0K3X3-F1
#
_cell.length_a   1.000
_cell.length_b   1.000
_cell.length_c   1.000
_cell.angle_alpha   90.00
_cell.angle_beta   90.00
_cell.angle_gamma   90.00
#
_symmetry.space_group_name_H-M   'P 1'
#
loop_
_entity.id
_entity.type
_entity.pdbx_description
1 polymer ?
#
loop_
_entity_poly.entity_id
_entity_poly.type
_entity_poly.pdbx_seq_one_letter_code
_entity_poly.pdbx_strand_id
1 'polypeptide(L)'
;MRAHNIQLIALLLPMLAGCMPGATAVKSTEYLGPFTGDGAALHPDNVKPYLIAYYGTDLGFTYSHGGRLHFLFGDSWATEAYAPIEASTGSRFDDGFGTIDPAAVPGPAAIARGNLPPIRLGQNPGTTEMSAIDPGHVMDLGKTPMGGFSNGADEFGIFNIGKPLGCATDADCANGLTCDGTLGYLGARYFQEENLTLACREGTPACIADTKYEAGAPVPGSGFCVDETSAMRGGRISNLLGPMGLRTLVGLRDPDAPKRYRHTRTWLTNKFMNVTARTVQDFDPARAAARQDYRPATGSGTNRRVFLWGRPGFIGVAANGRTMPLYFAYADMPEGPGFAWKLHYYAGDTNGAPTFSPEEKSAAPVDLDSARAGVQPEEVHDIVNQTSVAWVAPLKKWVMFYGGGLTSLLSAVLANCGVLELFTGAECRDVDMGNGAVRMRTADNPWGPWSPPQDVIVGGKPADGASGQFGPGGALRHPACTDATCAPHSDMFAYHADEYGFFYSANIIEEWIREVPGGVDILWNASTWDPYRVVLLRTRIGK
;
A
#
# COMPACT_ATOMS: atom_id res chain seq x y z
N MET A 1 -5.33 -35.09 74.99
CA MET A 1 -4.68 -34.49 73.80
C MET A 1 -4.74 -35.51 72.67
N ARG A 2 -5.60 -35.27 71.67
CA ARG A 2 -5.76 -36.09 70.45
C ARG A 2 -5.73 -35.15 69.25
N ALA A 3 -5.30 -35.71 68.11
CA ALA A 3 -5.53 -35.26 66.73
C ALA A 3 -4.69 -34.04 66.26
N HIS A 4 -4.10 -33.97 65.05
CA HIS A 4 -4.19 -34.78 63.83
C HIS A 4 -2.89 -34.65 62.99
N ASN A 5 -2.51 -35.74 62.31
CA ASN A 5 -1.55 -35.76 61.20
C ASN A 5 -2.34 -35.62 59.88
N ILE A 6 -2.01 -34.60 59.07
CA ILE A 6 -2.52 -34.44 57.70
C ILE A 6 -1.36 -34.76 56.75
N GLN A 7 -1.44 -35.89 56.04
CA GLN A 7 -0.56 -36.23 54.93
C GLN A 7 -1.05 -35.53 53.66
N LEU A 8 -0.23 -34.65 53.09
CA LEU A 8 -0.44 -34.07 51.76
C LEU A 8 -0.04 -35.12 50.70
N ILE A 9 -1.02 -35.60 49.94
CA ILE A 9 -0.79 -36.41 48.73
C ILE A 9 -0.53 -35.43 47.58
N ALA A 10 0.72 -35.38 47.11
CA ALA A 10 1.09 -34.67 45.89
C ALA A 10 0.66 -35.52 44.67
N LEU A 11 -0.45 -35.14 44.02
CA LEU A 11 -0.78 -35.63 42.68
C LEU A 11 0.20 -35.02 41.67
N LEU A 12 1.13 -35.83 41.18
CA LEU A 12 1.88 -35.56 39.96
C LEU A 12 0.92 -35.69 38.75
N LEU A 13 0.38 -34.57 38.28
CA LEU A 13 -0.21 -34.51 36.94
C LEU A 13 0.94 -34.58 35.91
N PRO A 14 0.90 -35.49 34.93
CA PRO A 14 1.81 -35.43 33.80
C PRO A 14 1.50 -34.15 33.03
N MET A 15 2.45 -33.20 33.01
CA MET A 15 2.45 -32.11 32.04
C MET A 15 2.60 -32.76 30.67
N LEU A 16 1.47 -32.96 29.98
CA LEU A 16 1.46 -33.12 28.54
C LEU A 16 2.05 -31.84 27.98
N ALA A 17 3.34 -31.87 27.64
CA ALA A 17 3.97 -30.88 26.79
C ALA A 17 3.26 -30.95 25.44
N GLY A 18 2.12 -30.26 25.34
CA GLY A 18 1.45 -30.05 24.08
C GLY A 18 2.46 -29.40 23.15
N CYS A 19 2.79 -30.07 22.05
CA CYS A 19 3.48 -29.45 20.93
C CYS A 19 2.75 -28.15 20.61
N MET A 20 3.31 -27.02 21.03
CA MET A 20 2.82 -25.75 20.53
C MET A 20 2.99 -25.81 19.01
N PRO A 21 1.94 -25.52 18.23
CA PRO A 21 2.08 -25.42 16.78
C PRO A 21 3.27 -24.53 16.46
N GLY A 22 4.11 -24.95 15.51
CA GLY A 22 5.25 -24.14 15.09
C GLY A 22 4.78 -22.74 14.68
N ALA A 23 5.55 -21.70 15.01
CA ALA A 23 5.22 -20.37 14.54
C ALA A 23 5.30 -20.34 13.00
N THR A 24 4.28 -19.77 12.36
CA THR A 24 4.27 -19.53 10.92
C THR A 24 5.50 -18.70 10.54
N ALA A 25 6.33 -19.23 9.64
CA ALA A 25 7.64 -18.66 9.35
C ALA A 25 7.96 -18.62 7.87
N VAL A 26 8.60 -17.54 7.42
CA VAL A 26 9.20 -17.46 6.08
C VAL A 26 10.29 -18.53 5.96
N LYS A 27 10.22 -19.35 4.91
CA LYS A 27 11.23 -20.39 4.64
C LYS A 27 12.18 -20.00 3.52
N SER A 28 11.65 -19.36 2.47
CA SER A 28 12.43 -18.85 1.35
C SER A 28 11.63 -17.83 0.56
N THR A 29 12.35 -16.94 -0.13
CA THR A 29 11.79 -16.08 -1.16
C THR A 29 12.65 -16.16 -2.41
N GLU A 30 12.02 -16.36 -3.56
CA GLU A 30 12.64 -16.46 -4.87
C GLU A 30 12.21 -15.27 -5.74
N TYR A 31 13.18 -14.60 -6.35
CA TYR A 31 12.94 -13.64 -7.43
C TYR A 31 12.73 -14.41 -8.75
N LEU A 32 11.53 -14.27 -9.34
CA LEU A 32 11.16 -14.99 -10.56
C LEU A 32 11.51 -14.22 -11.83
N GLY A 33 11.52 -12.89 -11.80
CA GLY A 33 11.91 -12.05 -12.94
C GLY A 33 11.14 -10.73 -13.02
N PRO A 34 11.46 -9.89 -14.03
CA PRO A 34 10.69 -8.69 -14.32
C PRO A 34 9.29 -9.07 -14.79
N PHE A 35 8.27 -8.51 -14.13
CA PHE A 35 6.87 -8.85 -14.37
C PHE A 35 6.19 -7.86 -15.30
N THR A 36 6.47 -6.57 -15.12
CA THR A 36 6.15 -5.51 -16.08
C THR A 36 7.21 -4.41 -15.99
N GLY A 37 7.42 -3.70 -17.10
CA GLY A 37 8.46 -2.69 -17.26
C GLY A 37 9.73 -3.26 -17.89
N ASP A 38 10.86 -2.61 -17.67
CA ASP A 38 12.12 -2.95 -18.36
C ASP A 38 12.55 -4.42 -18.13
N GLY A 39 12.86 -5.09 -19.23
CA GLY A 39 13.18 -6.51 -19.30
C GLY A 39 12.00 -7.48 -19.20
N ALA A 40 10.76 -7.02 -18.98
CA ALA A 40 9.58 -7.89 -18.95
C ALA A 40 9.10 -8.25 -20.36
N ALA A 41 8.52 -9.45 -20.50
CA ALA A 41 7.89 -9.85 -21.75
C ALA A 41 6.54 -9.13 -21.94
N LEU A 42 6.39 -8.43 -23.07
CA LEU A 42 5.11 -7.82 -23.44
C LEU A 42 4.10 -8.89 -23.87
N HIS A 43 2.84 -8.67 -23.51
CA HIS A 43 1.74 -9.47 -24.04
C HIS A 43 1.65 -9.31 -25.58
N PRO A 44 1.31 -10.36 -26.35
CA PRO A 44 1.24 -10.26 -27.82
C PRO A 44 0.38 -9.09 -28.33
N ASP A 45 -0.75 -8.82 -27.69
CA ASP A 45 -1.65 -7.69 -28.01
C ASP A 45 -1.01 -6.31 -27.78
N ASN A 46 0.03 -6.22 -26.96
CA ASN A 46 0.80 -4.99 -26.74
C ASN A 46 2.00 -4.87 -27.69
N VAL A 47 2.26 -5.88 -28.52
CA VAL A 47 3.28 -5.86 -29.57
C VAL A 47 2.65 -5.64 -30.95
N LYS A 48 1.46 -6.20 -31.17
CA LYS A 48 0.73 -6.13 -32.44
C LYS A 48 -0.74 -5.78 -32.22
N PRO A 49 -1.37 -4.98 -33.10
CA PRO A 49 -0.82 -4.42 -34.34
C PRO A 49 0.11 -3.22 -34.12
N TYR A 50 0.08 -2.61 -32.93
CA TYR A 50 0.92 -1.48 -32.58
C TYR A 50 1.71 -1.82 -31.31
N LEU A 51 3.03 -1.63 -31.37
CA LEU A 51 3.87 -1.76 -30.19
C LEU A 51 3.51 -0.64 -29.20
N ILE A 52 3.14 -1.03 -27.98
CA ILE A 52 2.84 -0.08 -26.92
C ILE A 52 4.11 0.70 -26.53
N ALA A 53 3.98 2.00 -26.33
CA ALA A 53 5.00 2.87 -25.76
C ALA A 53 4.90 2.75 -24.24
N TYR A 54 5.76 1.92 -23.67
CA TYR A 54 5.79 1.61 -22.25
C TYR A 54 7.21 1.17 -21.86
N TYR A 55 7.74 1.77 -20.81
CA TYR A 55 9.08 1.48 -20.27
C TYR A 55 9.00 0.89 -18.87
N GLY A 56 8.31 1.55 -17.95
CA GLY A 56 8.36 1.23 -16.54
C GLY A 56 7.15 1.77 -15.79
N THR A 57 6.97 1.28 -14.57
CA THR A 57 5.89 1.66 -13.67
C THR A 57 6.24 1.21 -12.26
N ASP A 58 5.54 1.77 -11.29
CA ASP A 58 5.51 1.21 -9.94
C ASP A 58 4.10 0.74 -9.53
N LEU A 59 4.03 0.27 -8.29
CA LEU A 59 2.89 -0.43 -7.71
C LEU A 59 2.55 -1.71 -8.51
N GLY A 60 1.27 -1.97 -8.77
CA GLY A 60 0.78 -3.23 -9.32
C GLY A 60 -0.26 -3.89 -8.42
N PHE A 61 -1.18 -3.09 -7.86
CA PHE A 61 -2.27 -3.57 -7.04
C PHE A 61 -3.18 -4.50 -7.83
N THR A 62 -3.50 -5.65 -7.24
CA THR A 62 -4.27 -6.70 -7.91
C THR A 62 -5.61 -6.98 -7.26
N TYR A 63 -6.57 -7.40 -8.09
CA TYR A 63 -7.86 -7.96 -7.69
C TYR A 63 -8.47 -8.75 -8.84
N SER A 64 -9.34 -9.71 -8.54
CA SER A 64 -10.10 -10.42 -9.57
C SER A 64 -11.41 -9.72 -9.94
N HIS A 65 -11.70 -9.64 -11.25
CA HIS A 65 -12.99 -9.22 -11.79
C HIS A 65 -13.26 -9.97 -13.11
N GLY A 66 -14.50 -10.39 -13.36
CA GLY A 66 -14.86 -11.05 -14.61
C GLY A 66 -14.02 -12.30 -14.98
N GLY A 67 -13.53 -13.04 -13.98
CA GLY A 67 -12.65 -14.19 -14.18
C GLY A 67 -11.21 -13.83 -14.60
N ARG A 68 -10.86 -12.54 -14.61
CA ARG A 68 -9.52 -12.03 -14.89
C ARG A 68 -8.84 -11.53 -13.62
N LEU A 69 -7.52 -11.43 -13.67
CA LEU A 69 -6.72 -10.71 -12.69
C LEU A 69 -6.42 -9.32 -13.23
N HIS A 70 -6.88 -8.29 -12.52
CA HIS A 70 -6.71 -6.89 -12.90
C HIS A 70 -5.55 -6.28 -12.15
N PHE A 71 -4.90 -5.29 -12.78
CA PHE A 71 -3.76 -4.56 -12.24
C PHE A 71 -4.01 -3.05 -12.35
N LEU A 72 -3.68 -2.32 -11.28
CA LEU A 72 -3.57 -0.87 -11.28
C LEU A 72 -2.12 -0.51 -10.95
N PHE A 73 -1.51 0.30 -11.80
CA PHE A 73 -0.12 0.71 -11.72
C PHE A 73 -0.01 2.20 -11.45
N GLY A 74 0.99 2.57 -10.65
CA GLY A 74 1.35 3.94 -10.36
C GLY A 74 2.46 4.44 -11.29
N ASP A 75 2.51 5.75 -11.51
CA ASP A 75 3.67 6.46 -12.06
C ASP A 75 4.26 5.72 -13.29
N SER A 76 3.42 5.45 -14.30
CA SER A 76 3.84 4.74 -15.51
C SER A 76 4.45 5.68 -16.55
N TRP A 77 5.48 5.19 -17.26
CA TRP A 77 6.21 5.98 -18.26
C TRP A 77 6.33 5.25 -19.59
N ALA A 78 6.20 5.99 -20.69
CA ALA A 78 6.34 5.47 -22.05
C ALA A 78 7.80 5.22 -22.44
N THR A 79 8.72 5.99 -21.85
CA THR A 79 10.17 5.88 -22.07
C THR A 79 10.90 6.10 -20.75
N GLU A 80 12.17 5.71 -20.71
CA GLU A 80 13.09 5.99 -19.62
C GLU A 80 13.33 7.50 -19.37
N ALA A 81 13.01 8.35 -20.35
CA ALA A 81 13.17 9.80 -20.25
C ALA A 81 11.87 10.51 -19.80
N TYR A 82 11.04 9.85 -18.99
CA TYR A 82 9.78 10.37 -18.46
C TYR A 82 8.77 10.81 -19.53
N ALA A 83 8.75 10.16 -20.70
CA ALA A 83 7.67 10.44 -21.63
C ALA A 83 6.33 9.96 -21.03
N PRO A 84 5.26 10.76 -21.10
CA PRO A 84 3.95 10.39 -20.59
C PRO A 84 3.42 9.15 -21.34
N ILE A 85 2.75 8.25 -20.63
CA ILE A 85 2.12 7.07 -21.23
C ILE A 85 0.98 7.42 -22.20
N GLU A 86 0.29 8.55 -21.95
CA GLU A 86 -0.82 9.02 -22.75
C GLU A 86 -0.65 10.51 -23.11
N ALA A 87 0.34 10.82 -23.96
CA ALA A 87 0.67 12.18 -24.39
C ALA A 87 -0.54 12.95 -24.98
N SER A 88 -1.45 12.25 -25.65
CA SER A 88 -2.69 12.81 -26.21
C SER A 88 -3.60 13.50 -25.19
N THR A 89 -3.42 13.26 -23.88
CA THR A 89 -4.16 13.94 -22.81
C THR A 89 -3.48 15.22 -22.30
N GLY A 90 -2.32 15.58 -22.84
CA GLY A 90 -1.49 16.65 -22.30
C GLY A 90 -0.80 16.27 -20.99
N SER A 91 -0.49 14.98 -20.80
CA SER A 91 0.19 14.43 -19.62
C SER A 91 -0.59 14.62 -18.31
N ARG A 92 -1.94 14.61 -18.37
CA ARG A 92 -2.79 14.73 -17.17
C ARG A 92 -2.93 13.42 -16.38
N PHE A 93 -2.48 12.33 -16.96
CA PHE A 93 -2.62 10.99 -16.43
C PHE A 93 -1.34 10.20 -16.71
N ASP A 94 -0.68 9.72 -15.68
CA ASP A 94 0.51 8.85 -15.76
C ASP A 94 0.28 7.44 -15.18
N ASP A 95 -0.85 7.19 -14.53
CA ASP A 95 -1.17 5.87 -13.97
C ASP A 95 -1.76 4.90 -15.00
N GLY A 96 -1.30 3.65 -14.97
CA GLY A 96 -1.66 2.61 -15.93
C GLY A 96 -2.56 1.50 -15.38
N PHE A 97 -3.13 0.67 -16.26
CA PHE A 97 -3.81 -0.57 -15.87
C PHE A 97 -3.47 -1.74 -16.78
N GLY A 98 -3.71 -2.96 -16.30
CA GLY A 98 -3.49 -4.18 -17.07
C GLY A 98 -4.35 -5.33 -16.62
N THR A 99 -4.33 -6.43 -17.38
CA THR A 99 -5.03 -7.66 -17.03
C THR A 99 -4.22 -8.90 -17.38
N ILE A 100 -4.42 -9.97 -16.62
CA ILE A 100 -4.04 -11.34 -16.98
C ILE A 100 -5.31 -12.16 -17.04
N ASP A 101 -5.39 -13.05 -18.02
CA ASP A 101 -6.38 -14.13 -18.04
C ASP A 101 -5.79 -15.35 -17.31
N PRO A 102 -6.26 -15.67 -16.08
CA PRO A 102 -5.76 -16.82 -15.34
C PRO A 102 -5.96 -18.14 -16.07
N ALA A 103 -6.95 -18.25 -16.97
CA ALA A 103 -7.16 -19.45 -17.77
C ALA A 103 -6.07 -19.67 -18.83
N ALA A 104 -5.36 -18.60 -19.23
CA ALA A 104 -4.20 -18.68 -20.12
C ALA A 104 -2.91 -19.05 -19.38
N VAL A 105 -2.92 -19.03 -18.04
CA VAL A 105 -1.78 -19.42 -17.21
C VAL A 105 -1.97 -20.88 -16.79
N PRO A 106 -0.97 -21.79 -16.93
CA PRO A 106 -1.10 -23.20 -16.53
C PRO A 106 -1.23 -23.45 -15.01
N GLY A 107 -1.65 -22.43 -14.25
CA GLY A 107 -1.76 -22.40 -12.80
C GLY A 107 -0.54 -21.77 -12.10
N PRO A 108 -0.67 -21.35 -10.83
CA PRO A 108 0.40 -20.67 -10.09
C PRO A 108 1.69 -21.50 -9.92
N ALA A 109 1.58 -22.83 -10.00
CA ALA A 109 2.73 -23.73 -9.90
C ALA A 109 3.64 -23.68 -11.14
N ALA A 110 3.09 -23.33 -12.31
CA ALA A 110 3.83 -23.23 -13.55
C ALA A 110 4.56 -21.88 -13.71
N ILE A 111 4.14 -20.86 -12.95
CA ILE A 111 4.80 -19.55 -12.93
C ILE A 111 6.18 -19.74 -12.31
N ALA A 112 7.23 -19.51 -13.07
CA ALA A 112 8.60 -19.73 -12.63
C ALA A 112 9.54 -18.77 -13.36
N ARG A 113 10.82 -18.75 -12.98
CA ARG A 113 11.82 -17.98 -13.71
C ARG A 113 11.84 -18.38 -15.19
N GLY A 114 11.74 -17.38 -16.07
CA GLY A 114 11.65 -17.57 -17.52
C GLY A 114 10.27 -18.00 -18.04
N ASN A 115 9.27 -18.18 -17.17
CA ASN A 115 7.89 -18.50 -17.54
C ASN A 115 6.90 -17.66 -16.73
N LEU A 116 6.99 -16.33 -16.91
CA LEU A 116 6.09 -15.38 -16.29
C LEU A 116 4.90 -15.09 -17.22
N PRO A 117 3.66 -15.04 -16.71
CA PRO A 117 2.52 -14.67 -17.54
C PRO A 117 2.61 -13.19 -17.92
N PRO A 118 2.57 -12.83 -19.21
CA PRO A 118 2.66 -11.44 -19.62
C PRO A 118 1.35 -10.71 -19.27
N ILE A 119 1.48 -9.47 -18.78
CA ILE A 119 0.34 -8.61 -18.49
C ILE A 119 -0.11 -7.93 -19.79
N ARG A 120 -1.41 -8.02 -20.10
CA ARG A 120 -2.02 -7.23 -21.17
C ARG A 120 -2.30 -5.83 -20.64
N LEU A 121 -1.43 -4.88 -20.96
CA LEU A 121 -1.56 -3.48 -20.61
C LEU A 121 -2.71 -2.82 -21.40
N GLY A 122 -3.40 -1.88 -20.76
CA GLY A 122 -4.39 -1.03 -21.42
C GLY A 122 -3.74 -0.19 -22.50
N GLN A 123 -4.28 -0.20 -23.72
CA GLN A 123 -3.72 0.53 -24.86
C GLN A 123 -4.83 1.27 -25.59
N ASN A 124 -4.55 2.51 -25.97
CA ASN A 124 -5.48 3.34 -26.72
C ASN A 124 -5.74 2.70 -28.10
N PRO A 125 -7.01 2.52 -28.51
CA PRO A 125 -7.33 1.85 -29.77
C PRO A 125 -6.65 2.53 -30.96
N GLY A 126 -5.88 1.75 -31.72
CA GLY A 126 -5.25 2.22 -32.96
C GLY A 126 -3.99 3.07 -32.77
N THR A 127 -3.46 3.19 -31.55
CA THR A 127 -2.25 3.98 -31.27
C THR A 127 -1.18 3.13 -30.57
N THR A 128 -0.01 3.72 -30.36
CA THR A 128 1.05 3.15 -29.50
C THR A 128 0.90 3.57 -28.04
N GLU A 129 -0.01 4.48 -27.70
CA GLU A 129 -0.11 5.01 -26.34
C GLU A 129 -0.74 3.98 -25.39
N MET A 130 -0.12 3.82 -24.23
CA MET A 130 -0.77 3.12 -23.12
C MET A 130 -1.94 3.97 -22.61
N SER A 131 -3.07 3.33 -22.31
CA SER A 131 -4.23 4.04 -21.77
C SER A 131 -4.02 4.35 -20.29
N ALA A 132 -4.12 5.63 -19.92
CA ALA A 132 -3.97 6.06 -18.55
C ALA A 132 -5.32 6.06 -17.80
N ILE A 133 -5.29 5.73 -16.52
CA ILE A 133 -6.45 5.71 -15.62
C ILE A 133 -7.00 7.14 -15.47
N ASP A 134 -8.31 7.27 -15.59
CA ASP A 134 -9.05 8.53 -15.43
C ASP A 134 -10.18 8.33 -14.40
N PRO A 135 -9.96 8.66 -13.13
CA PRO A 135 -11.02 8.59 -12.12
C PRO A 135 -11.94 9.82 -12.13
N GLY A 136 -11.95 10.61 -13.21
CA GLY A 136 -12.61 11.91 -13.28
C GLY A 136 -11.82 13.00 -12.55
N HIS A 137 -10.53 12.79 -12.33
CA HIS A 137 -9.60 13.73 -11.71
C HIS A 137 -8.19 13.49 -12.27
N VAL A 138 -7.39 14.54 -12.44
CA VAL A 138 -5.98 14.43 -12.86
C VAL A 138 -5.22 13.48 -11.94
N MET A 139 -4.51 12.52 -12.54
CA MET A 139 -3.59 11.57 -11.89
C MET A 139 -2.18 11.90 -12.37
N ASP A 140 -1.52 12.77 -11.62
CA ASP A 140 -0.15 13.23 -11.88
C ASP A 140 0.68 13.06 -10.60
N LEU A 141 1.94 13.48 -10.64
CA LEU A 141 2.91 13.37 -9.54
C LEU A 141 2.30 13.46 -8.13
N GLY A 142 2.47 12.37 -7.37
CA GLY A 142 2.01 12.25 -5.98
C GLY A 142 0.56 11.77 -5.83
N LYS A 143 -0.08 11.39 -6.94
CA LYS A 143 -1.39 10.73 -6.98
C LYS A 143 -1.22 9.37 -7.60
N THR A 144 -1.97 8.40 -7.11
CA THR A 144 -1.81 7.03 -7.57
C THR A 144 -3.01 6.16 -7.21
N PRO A 145 -3.31 5.09 -7.97
CA PRO A 145 -4.20 4.04 -7.49
C PRO A 145 -3.64 3.39 -6.23
N MET A 146 -4.48 3.23 -5.20
CA MET A 146 -4.14 2.55 -3.95
C MET A 146 -4.72 1.14 -3.87
N GLY A 147 -5.66 0.80 -4.73
CA GLY A 147 -6.25 -0.53 -4.78
C GLY A 147 -7.48 -0.59 -5.65
N GLY A 148 -7.97 -1.80 -5.86
CA GLY A 148 -9.26 -2.02 -6.48
C GLY A 148 -9.89 -3.29 -5.93
N PHE A 149 -11.17 -3.45 -6.21
CA PHE A 149 -11.94 -4.60 -5.77
C PHE A 149 -13.15 -4.79 -6.69
N SER A 150 -13.81 -5.93 -6.53
CA SER A 150 -14.93 -6.33 -7.37
C SER A 150 -16.06 -6.87 -6.50
N ASN A 151 -17.30 -6.54 -6.87
CA ASN A 151 -18.47 -7.21 -6.33
C ASN A 151 -18.95 -8.33 -7.28
N GLY A 152 -18.13 -8.76 -8.24
CA GLY A 152 -18.46 -9.73 -9.27
C GLY A 152 -19.15 -9.15 -10.51
N ALA A 153 -20.07 -8.21 -10.34
CA ALA A 153 -20.78 -7.55 -11.45
C ALA A 153 -20.09 -6.25 -11.89
N ASP A 154 -19.56 -5.52 -10.92
CA ASP A 154 -18.95 -4.20 -11.02
C ASP A 154 -17.53 -4.23 -10.48
N GLU A 155 -16.71 -3.32 -11.00
CA GLU A 155 -15.32 -3.13 -10.65
C GLU A 155 -15.10 -1.76 -10.03
N PHE A 156 -14.34 -1.68 -8.95
CA PHE A 156 -14.12 -0.45 -8.20
C PHE A 156 -12.63 -0.16 -8.05
N GLY A 157 -12.27 1.12 -8.11
CA GLY A 157 -10.92 1.61 -7.87
C GLY A 157 -10.88 2.58 -6.68
N ILE A 158 -9.77 2.58 -5.95
CA ILE A 158 -9.44 3.53 -4.88
C ILE A 158 -8.21 4.32 -5.32
N PHE A 159 -8.31 5.65 -5.32
CA PHE A 159 -7.27 6.55 -5.84
C PHE A 159 -6.90 7.57 -4.77
N ASN A 160 -5.62 7.65 -4.44
CA ASN A 160 -5.13 8.73 -3.60
C ASN A 160 -4.91 9.97 -4.47
N ILE A 161 -5.62 11.05 -4.17
CA ILE A 161 -5.50 12.33 -4.87
C ILE A 161 -4.55 13.27 -4.12
N GLY A 162 -4.25 12.99 -2.85
CA GLY A 162 -3.28 13.74 -2.06
C GLY A 162 -3.65 15.21 -1.79
N LYS A 163 -4.84 15.67 -2.22
CA LYS A 163 -5.29 17.06 -2.05
C LYS A 163 -5.97 17.23 -0.70
N PRO A 164 -5.56 18.21 0.12
CA PRO A 164 -6.25 18.49 1.38
C PRO A 164 -7.58 19.21 1.17
N LEU A 165 -8.34 19.39 2.24
CA LEU A 165 -9.56 20.21 2.23
C LEU A 165 -9.30 21.54 2.96
N GLY A 166 -9.34 22.65 2.21
CA GLY A 166 -9.30 23.99 2.79
C GLY A 166 -10.56 24.32 3.59
N CYS A 167 -10.41 25.05 4.68
CA CYS A 167 -11.47 25.41 5.62
C CYS A 167 -11.25 26.82 6.17
N ALA A 168 -12.33 27.48 6.57
CA ALA A 168 -12.29 28.70 7.38
C ALA A 168 -12.84 28.46 8.80
N THR A 169 -13.67 27.42 8.97
CA THR A 169 -14.25 27.01 10.25
C THR A 169 -14.37 25.49 10.32
N ASP A 170 -14.56 24.93 11.50
CA ASP A 170 -14.82 23.49 11.69
C ASP A 170 -16.05 23.00 10.89
N ALA A 171 -17.01 23.87 10.61
CA ALA A 171 -18.20 23.53 9.82
C ALA A 171 -17.87 23.25 8.34
N ASP A 172 -16.73 23.71 7.83
CA ASP A 172 -16.24 23.36 6.50
C ASP A 172 -15.63 21.95 6.47
N CYS A 173 -15.32 21.38 7.64
CA CYS A 173 -14.68 20.09 7.78
C CYS A 173 -15.71 18.97 8.00
N ALA A 174 -15.50 17.84 7.32
CA ALA A 174 -16.33 16.64 7.44
C ALA A 174 -15.72 15.64 8.43
N ASN A 175 -16.49 14.60 8.80
CA ASN A 175 -16.02 13.41 9.52
C ASN A 175 -15.35 13.68 10.88
N GLY A 176 -15.72 14.79 11.54
CA GLY A 176 -15.18 15.15 12.85
C GLY A 176 -13.77 15.74 12.83
N LEU A 177 -13.29 16.16 11.65
CA LEU A 177 -12.09 16.97 11.51
C LEU A 177 -12.37 18.42 11.95
N THR A 178 -11.32 19.14 12.32
CA THR A 178 -11.36 20.56 12.72
C THR A 178 -10.52 21.40 11.77
N CYS A 179 -10.76 22.70 11.73
CA CYS A 179 -10.00 23.62 10.91
C CYS A 179 -8.77 24.13 11.65
N ASP A 180 -7.58 23.87 11.11
CA ASP A 180 -6.32 24.44 11.61
C ASP A 180 -5.89 25.62 10.74
N GLY A 181 -6.33 26.82 11.14
CA GLY A 181 -5.97 28.10 10.51
C GLY A 181 -4.50 28.51 10.64
N THR A 182 -3.63 27.68 11.23
CA THR A 182 -2.18 27.92 11.26
C THR A 182 -1.43 27.23 10.12
N LEU A 183 -2.16 26.51 9.25
CA LEU A 183 -1.63 25.81 8.09
C LEU A 183 -1.88 26.59 6.80
N GLY A 184 -0.83 26.72 6.01
CA GLY A 184 -0.86 27.22 4.63
C GLY A 184 -0.43 26.13 3.66
N TYR A 185 -0.09 26.51 2.42
CA TYR A 185 0.32 25.56 1.38
C TYR A 185 1.54 26.01 0.55
N LEU A 186 2.22 25.03 -0.02
CA LEU A 186 3.23 25.13 -1.07
C LEU A 186 2.71 24.41 -2.33
N GLY A 187 3.05 24.96 -3.51
CA GLY A 187 2.64 24.38 -4.79
C GLY A 187 1.27 24.85 -5.26
N ALA A 188 0.48 23.93 -5.84
CA ALA A 188 -0.84 24.25 -6.36
C ALA A 188 -1.86 24.41 -5.23
N ARG A 189 -2.94 25.17 -5.51
CA ARG A 189 -4.06 25.31 -4.57
C ARG A 189 -4.81 23.99 -4.43
N TYR A 190 -5.41 23.75 -3.26
CA TYR A 190 -6.10 22.49 -2.95
C TYR A 190 -7.29 22.18 -3.88
N PHE A 191 -7.89 23.20 -4.49
CA PHE A 191 -9.00 23.07 -5.44
C PHE A 191 -8.55 22.99 -6.91
N GLN A 192 -7.26 23.18 -7.19
CA GLN A 192 -6.70 22.89 -8.50
C GLN A 192 -6.42 21.40 -8.57
N GLU A 193 -6.94 20.74 -9.61
CA GLU A 193 -6.78 19.31 -9.77
C GLU A 193 -5.31 18.97 -9.99
N GLU A 194 -4.63 19.70 -10.86
CA GLU A 194 -3.24 19.49 -11.26
C GLU A 194 -2.23 19.77 -10.13
N ASN A 195 -1.08 19.10 -10.21
CA ASN A 195 0.10 19.21 -9.36
C ASN A 195 -0.17 18.86 -7.89
N LEU A 196 0.91 18.85 -7.10
CA LEU A 196 0.85 18.60 -5.66
C LEU A 196 0.46 19.85 -4.87
N THR A 197 -0.25 19.64 -3.76
CA THR A 197 -0.47 20.65 -2.71
C THR A 197 0.17 20.13 -1.44
N LEU A 198 1.29 20.73 -1.04
CA LEU A 198 1.98 20.38 0.20
C LEU A 198 1.53 21.36 1.28
N ALA A 199 1.05 20.87 2.41
CA ALA A 199 0.78 21.76 3.54
C ALA A 199 2.09 22.23 4.18
N CYS A 200 2.04 23.42 4.77
CA CYS A 200 3.15 24.05 5.46
C CYS A 200 2.61 24.86 6.63
N ARG A 201 3.49 25.23 7.56
CA ARG A 201 3.08 26.13 8.65
C ARG A 201 3.12 27.56 8.18
N GLU A 202 2.06 28.32 8.42
CA GLU A 202 2.04 29.74 8.10
C GLU A 202 3.22 30.49 8.74
N GLY A 203 3.77 31.45 8.01
CA GLY A 203 4.95 32.22 8.41
C GLY A 203 6.29 31.52 8.13
N THR A 204 6.30 30.26 7.68
CA THR A 204 7.51 29.61 7.17
C THR A 204 7.85 30.10 5.75
N PRO A 205 9.14 30.12 5.33
CA PRO A 205 9.53 30.56 3.99
C PRO A 205 8.76 29.83 2.88
N ALA A 206 8.33 30.57 1.87
CA ALA A 206 7.53 30.11 0.72
C ALA A 206 6.09 29.65 1.03
N CYS A 207 5.71 29.47 2.29
CA CYS A 207 4.37 29.04 2.67
C CYS A 207 3.33 30.12 2.36
N ILE A 208 2.31 29.77 1.59
CA ILE A 208 1.19 30.66 1.24
C ILE A 208 0.11 30.48 2.30
N ALA A 209 -0.19 31.57 3.04
CA ALA A 209 -1.27 31.64 4.01
C ALA A 209 -2.66 31.62 3.31
N ASP A 210 -3.70 31.39 4.12
CA ASP A 210 -5.11 31.40 3.69
C ASP A 210 -5.42 30.39 2.56
N THR A 211 -5.82 29.20 2.97
CA THR A 211 -6.07 28.08 2.05
C THR A 211 -7.38 28.21 1.27
N LYS A 212 -8.40 28.87 1.84
CA LYS A 212 -9.78 28.97 1.29
C LYS A 212 -9.95 30.28 0.53
N TYR A 213 -10.73 30.25 -0.55
CA TYR A 213 -11.01 31.40 -1.40
C TYR A 213 -12.51 31.59 -1.61
N GLU A 214 -12.99 32.83 -1.51
CA GLU A 214 -14.37 33.22 -1.77
C GLU A 214 -14.39 34.40 -2.74
N ALA A 215 -15.18 34.28 -3.81
CA ALA A 215 -15.23 35.26 -4.91
C ALA A 215 -13.84 35.64 -5.48
N GLY A 216 -12.88 34.70 -5.45
CA GLY A 216 -11.52 34.89 -5.96
C GLY A 216 -10.54 35.53 -4.99
N ALA A 217 -10.97 35.93 -3.79
CA ALA A 217 -10.10 36.46 -2.73
C ALA A 217 -9.82 35.39 -1.67
N PRO A 218 -8.63 35.37 -1.06
CA PRO A 218 -8.35 34.50 0.08
C PRO A 218 -9.24 34.89 1.28
N VAL A 219 -9.69 33.90 2.04
CA VAL A 219 -10.44 34.08 3.28
C VAL A 219 -9.43 34.16 4.43
N PRO A 220 -9.28 35.31 5.13
CA PRO A 220 -8.28 35.46 6.18
C PRO A 220 -8.45 34.45 7.33
N GLY A 221 -7.34 33.83 7.75
CA GLY A 221 -7.29 32.83 8.81
C GLY A 221 -7.79 31.44 8.38
N SER A 222 -7.92 31.20 7.08
CA SER A 222 -8.31 29.88 6.57
C SER A 222 -7.14 28.91 6.53
N GLY A 223 -7.41 27.64 6.82
CA GLY A 223 -6.41 26.59 6.98
C GLY A 223 -6.85 25.26 6.42
N PHE A 224 -6.32 24.15 6.91
CA PHE A 224 -6.70 22.82 6.44
C PHE A 224 -7.47 22.02 7.49
N CYS A 225 -8.34 21.13 7.03
CA CYS A 225 -9.04 20.19 7.90
C CYS A 225 -8.08 19.13 8.44
N VAL A 226 -8.01 19.00 9.77
CA VAL A 226 -7.10 18.09 10.49
C VAL A 226 -7.84 17.23 11.51
N ASP A 227 -7.29 16.06 11.78
CA ASP A 227 -7.68 15.18 12.88
C ASP A 227 -6.88 15.53 14.14
N GLU A 228 -7.51 16.23 15.07
CA GLU A 228 -6.94 16.56 16.39
C GLU A 228 -6.51 15.34 17.20
N THR A 229 -7.12 14.18 16.92
CA THR A 229 -6.88 12.92 17.63
C THR A 229 -5.82 12.04 16.98
N SER A 230 -5.26 12.46 15.85
CA SER A 230 -4.28 11.68 15.12
C SER A 230 -3.05 11.41 15.99
N ALA A 231 -2.60 10.16 16.03
CA ALA A 231 -1.33 9.78 16.67
C ALA A 231 -0.12 10.50 16.05
N MET A 232 -0.26 11.05 14.85
CA MET A 232 0.78 11.79 14.15
C MET A 232 0.82 13.27 14.53
N ARG A 233 -0.15 13.77 15.30
CA ARG A 233 -0.22 15.18 15.67
C ARG A 233 0.90 15.53 16.65
N GLY A 234 1.66 16.58 16.34
CA GLY A 234 2.72 17.08 17.21
C GLY A 234 3.13 18.52 16.85
N GLY A 235 4.00 19.11 17.66
CA GLY A 235 4.39 20.53 17.50
C GLY A 235 5.40 20.82 16.37
N ARG A 236 5.97 19.78 15.75
CA ARG A 236 6.92 19.92 14.64
C ARG A 236 6.18 20.08 13.30
N ILE A 237 6.75 20.84 12.37
CA ILE A 237 6.11 21.11 11.06
C ILE A 237 5.85 19.81 10.27
N SER A 238 6.79 18.87 10.27
CA SER A 238 6.62 17.54 9.66
C SER A 238 5.45 16.75 10.25
N ASN A 239 5.11 16.99 11.52
CA ASN A 239 3.98 16.36 12.22
C ASN A 239 2.65 17.07 11.94
N LEU A 240 2.64 18.22 11.26
CA LEU A 240 1.41 18.92 10.87
C LEU A 240 0.74 18.30 9.64
N LEU A 241 1.48 17.51 8.85
CA LEU A 241 0.94 16.81 7.67
C LEU A 241 0.18 15.53 8.04
N GLY A 242 0.69 14.77 9.02
CA GLY A 242 0.10 13.49 9.42
C GLY A 242 -1.34 13.53 9.97
N PRO A 243 -1.83 14.62 10.60
CA PRO A 243 -3.24 14.73 10.96
C PRO A 243 -4.14 15.26 9.83
N MET A 244 -3.58 15.74 8.71
CA MET A 244 -4.38 16.41 7.69
C MET A 244 -5.27 15.43 6.91
N GLY A 245 -6.55 15.77 6.75
CA GLY A 245 -7.46 15.02 5.91
C GLY A 245 -7.13 15.22 4.43
N LEU A 246 -6.76 14.13 3.75
CA LEU A 246 -6.52 14.13 2.31
C LEU A 246 -7.66 13.44 1.56
N ARG A 247 -7.90 13.90 0.33
CA ARG A 247 -8.91 13.33 -0.55
C ARG A 247 -8.42 12.02 -1.17
N THR A 248 -9.19 10.98 -0.93
CA THR A 248 -9.17 9.72 -1.66
C THR A 248 -10.46 9.63 -2.48
N LEU A 249 -10.40 9.05 -3.67
CA LEU A 249 -11.59 8.76 -4.48
C LEU A 249 -11.86 7.26 -4.49
N VAL A 250 -13.12 6.89 -4.36
CA VAL A 250 -13.60 5.53 -4.67
C VAL A 250 -14.53 5.63 -5.86
N GLY A 251 -14.18 4.97 -6.96
CA GLY A 251 -14.88 5.08 -8.24
C GLY A 251 -15.34 3.73 -8.77
N LEU A 252 -16.47 3.72 -9.48
CA LEU A 252 -16.98 2.57 -10.23
C LEU A 252 -16.41 2.61 -11.65
N ARG A 253 -15.71 1.56 -12.07
CA ARG A 253 -15.13 1.46 -13.40
C ARG A 253 -16.24 1.45 -14.46
N ASP A 254 -16.02 2.18 -15.53
CA ASP A 254 -16.90 2.20 -16.69
C ASP A 254 -16.62 0.97 -17.58
N PRO A 255 -17.57 0.04 -17.75
CA PRO A 255 -17.35 -1.17 -18.55
C PRO A 255 -17.14 -0.87 -20.05
N ASP A 256 -17.69 0.25 -20.54
CA ASP A 256 -17.58 0.65 -21.95
C ASP A 256 -16.33 1.49 -22.24
N ALA A 257 -15.74 2.07 -21.19
CA ALA A 257 -14.49 2.82 -21.28
C ALA A 257 -13.57 2.40 -20.12
N PRO A 258 -12.84 1.29 -20.23
CA PRO A 258 -12.12 0.67 -19.12
C PRO A 258 -11.11 1.57 -18.41
N LYS A 259 -10.67 2.68 -19.01
CA LYS A 259 -9.79 3.61 -18.31
C LYS A 259 -10.53 4.57 -17.36
N ARG A 260 -11.84 4.74 -17.52
CA ARG A 260 -12.66 5.71 -16.78
C ARG A 260 -13.30 5.10 -15.55
N TYR A 261 -13.37 5.89 -14.49
CA TYR A 261 -14.19 5.59 -13.31
C TYR A 261 -15.25 6.68 -13.12
N ARG A 262 -16.50 6.25 -12.93
CA ARG A 262 -17.69 7.08 -12.76
C ARG A 262 -18.24 6.91 -11.35
N HIS A 263 -19.30 7.67 -11.03
CA HIS A 263 -20.01 7.61 -9.76
C HIS A 263 -19.11 7.72 -8.53
N THR A 264 -18.08 8.57 -8.62
CA THR A 264 -17.04 8.67 -7.59
C THR A 264 -17.59 9.16 -6.26
N ARG A 265 -16.94 8.73 -5.19
CA ARG A 265 -17.14 9.19 -3.81
C ARG A 265 -15.82 9.72 -3.29
N THR A 266 -15.83 10.96 -2.81
CA THR A 266 -14.69 11.50 -2.07
C THR A 266 -14.73 10.98 -0.65
N TRP A 267 -13.63 10.38 -0.24
CA TRP A 267 -13.35 9.96 1.12
C TRP A 267 -12.21 10.85 1.64
N LEU A 268 -12.54 11.72 2.59
CA LEU A 268 -11.55 12.56 3.28
C LEU A 268 -11.00 11.78 4.47
N THR A 269 -9.71 11.42 4.43
CA THR A 269 -9.05 10.57 5.43
C THR A 269 -7.63 11.04 5.71
N ASN A 270 -7.21 10.90 6.97
CA ASN A 270 -5.82 11.04 7.38
C ASN A 270 -5.25 9.73 7.92
N LYS A 271 -6.05 8.67 8.06
CA LYS A 271 -5.62 7.36 8.59
C LYS A 271 -5.50 6.29 7.51
N PHE A 272 -6.06 6.52 6.32
CA PHE A 272 -6.13 5.55 5.22
C PHE A 272 -5.64 6.15 3.89
N MET A 273 -4.66 7.06 3.93
CA MET A 273 -4.02 7.58 2.73
C MET A 273 -3.26 6.49 1.97
N ASN A 274 -2.57 5.63 2.71
CA ASN A 274 -1.89 4.45 2.19
C ASN A 274 -2.74 3.21 2.50
N VAL A 275 -3.75 2.98 1.67
CA VAL A 275 -4.77 1.94 1.88
C VAL A 275 -4.53 0.70 1.04
N THR A 276 -4.74 -0.47 1.65
CA THR A 276 -4.91 -1.76 0.96
C THR A 276 -6.38 -2.17 1.06
N ALA A 277 -6.96 -2.65 -0.05
CA ALA A 277 -8.33 -3.18 -0.05
C ALA A 277 -8.37 -4.69 -0.34
N ARG A 278 -9.22 -5.43 0.37
CA ARG A 278 -9.54 -6.84 0.10
C ARG A 278 -11.02 -7.09 0.28
N THR A 279 -11.58 -8.04 -0.46
CA THR A 279 -13.00 -8.40 -0.29
C THR A 279 -13.13 -9.64 0.57
N VAL A 280 -14.23 -9.76 1.30
CA VAL A 280 -14.54 -10.97 2.09
C VAL A 280 -15.97 -11.41 1.86
N GLN A 281 -16.16 -12.72 1.80
CA GLN A 281 -17.42 -13.37 1.42
C GLN A 281 -18.51 -13.28 2.49
N ASP A 282 -18.15 -13.38 3.77
CA ASP A 282 -19.12 -13.30 4.87
C ASP A 282 -18.43 -12.81 6.16
N PHE A 283 -18.61 -11.52 6.48
CA PHE A 283 -18.13 -10.91 7.69
C PHE A 283 -19.23 -10.18 8.45
N ASP A 284 -19.35 -10.51 9.73
CA ASP A 284 -20.23 -9.83 10.69
C ASP A 284 -19.46 -9.65 12.00
N PRO A 285 -19.20 -8.40 12.42
CA PRO A 285 -18.42 -8.13 13.63
C PRO A 285 -19.07 -8.67 14.91
N ALA A 286 -20.38 -8.96 14.92
CA ALA A 286 -21.07 -9.56 16.05
C ALA A 286 -20.81 -11.07 16.19
N ARG A 287 -20.25 -11.72 15.15
CA ARG A 287 -19.93 -13.15 15.16
C ARG A 287 -18.49 -13.39 15.63
N ALA A 288 -18.30 -14.52 16.30
CA ALA A 288 -16.97 -15.00 16.67
C ALA A 288 -16.09 -15.20 15.42
N ALA A 289 -14.80 -14.85 15.52
CA ALA A 289 -13.83 -14.89 14.42
C ALA A 289 -13.78 -16.24 13.67
N ALA A 290 -13.90 -17.36 14.39
CA ALA A 290 -13.89 -18.70 13.81
C ALA A 290 -15.10 -19.01 12.89
N ARG A 291 -16.10 -18.11 12.83
CA ARG A 291 -17.32 -18.24 12.04
C ARG A 291 -17.40 -17.22 10.89
N GLN A 292 -16.28 -16.57 10.55
CA GLN A 292 -16.20 -15.67 9.40
C GLN A 292 -15.74 -16.44 8.15
N ASP A 293 -16.12 -15.96 6.97
CA ASP A 293 -15.61 -16.42 5.68
C ASP A 293 -14.78 -15.32 5.02
N TYR A 294 -13.46 -15.40 5.22
CA TYR A 294 -12.50 -14.44 4.69
C TYR A 294 -12.05 -14.73 3.26
N ARG A 295 -12.66 -15.70 2.56
CA ARG A 295 -12.40 -15.88 1.13
C ARG A 295 -12.86 -14.63 0.35
N PRO A 296 -12.21 -14.29 -0.78
CA PRO A 296 -12.65 -13.20 -1.63
C PRO A 296 -14.14 -13.29 -1.99
N ALA A 297 -14.81 -12.14 -2.00
CA ALA A 297 -16.23 -12.07 -2.29
C ALA A 297 -16.50 -12.40 -3.77
N THR A 298 -17.59 -13.11 -4.03
CA THR A 298 -18.04 -13.50 -5.40
C THR A 298 -19.24 -12.68 -5.89
N GLY A 299 -19.61 -11.62 -5.17
CA GLY A 299 -20.85 -10.88 -5.37
C GLY A 299 -21.01 -9.70 -4.40
N SER A 300 -22.19 -9.06 -4.40
CA SER A 300 -22.67 -8.17 -3.32
C SER A 300 -23.61 -8.90 -2.36
N GLY A 301 -23.84 -8.40 -1.13
CA GLY A 301 -24.75 -9.04 -0.17
C GLY A 301 -24.57 -8.61 1.28
N THR A 302 -25.51 -9.03 2.14
CA THR A 302 -25.71 -8.49 3.51
C THR A 302 -24.50 -8.55 4.43
N ASN A 303 -23.54 -9.45 4.21
CA ASN A 303 -22.29 -9.57 4.98
C ASN A 303 -21.03 -9.58 4.12
N ARG A 304 -21.17 -9.29 2.82
CA ARG A 304 -20.00 -9.12 1.95
C ARG A 304 -19.42 -7.75 2.22
N ARG A 305 -18.10 -7.70 2.43
CA ARG A 305 -17.42 -6.47 2.84
C ARG A 305 -16.19 -6.22 1.99
N VAL A 306 -15.80 -4.95 1.98
CA VAL A 306 -14.47 -4.53 1.57
C VAL A 306 -13.71 -4.20 2.84
N PHE A 307 -12.67 -4.96 3.14
CA PHE A 307 -11.71 -4.68 4.19
C PHE A 307 -10.66 -3.70 3.72
N LEU A 308 -10.30 -2.77 4.61
CA LEU A 308 -9.39 -1.68 4.35
C LEU A 308 -8.36 -1.64 5.47
N TRP A 309 -7.08 -1.68 5.11
CA TRP A 309 -5.98 -1.40 6.02
C TRP A 309 -5.31 -0.11 5.58
N GLY A 310 -5.23 0.86 6.48
CA GLY A 310 -4.79 2.21 6.15
C GLY A 310 -3.64 2.68 7.01
N ARG A 311 -2.83 3.58 6.45
CA ARG A 311 -1.83 4.34 7.21
C ARG A 311 -1.94 5.83 6.90
N PRO A 312 -1.52 6.72 7.82
CA PRO A 312 -1.49 8.16 7.59
C PRO A 312 -0.52 8.69 6.53
N GLY A 313 0.26 7.80 5.91
CA GLY A 313 1.23 8.17 4.90
C GLY A 313 2.06 6.97 4.47
N PHE A 314 3.22 7.26 3.89
CA PHE A 314 4.12 6.26 3.33
C PHE A 314 5.39 6.04 4.15
N ILE A 315 5.81 6.99 4.99
CA ILE A 315 7.03 6.85 5.84
C ILE A 315 6.78 7.34 7.27
N GLY A 316 7.05 6.48 8.25
CA GLY A 316 7.15 6.84 9.67
C GLY A 316 8.54 7.35 10.07
N VAL A 317 8.62 8.12 11.16
CA VAL A 317 9.87 8.52 11.81
C VAL A 317 9.68 8.38 13.33
N ALA A 318 9.84 7.16 13.83
CA ALA A 318 9.57 6.79 15.22
C ALA A 318 10.42 7.61 16.19
N ALA A 319 11.69 7.86 15.86
CA ALA A 319 12.62 8.68 16.65
C ALA A 319 12.10 10.11 16.92
N ASN A 320 11.19 10.62 16.10
CA ASN A 320 10.56 11.94 16.25
C ASN A 320 9.09 11.87 16.69
N GLY A 321 8.67 10.73 17.27
CA GLY A 321 7.30 10.52 17.75
C GLY A 321 6.27 10.43 16.63
N ARG A 322 6.72 10.19 15.39
CA ARG A 322 5.88 10.09 14.19
C ARG A 322 5.80 8.64 13.74
N THR A 323 5.43 7.77 14.67
CA THR A 323 5.20 6.36 14.38
C THR A 323 4.00 6.28 13.47
N MET A 324 4.10 5.55 12.37
CA MET A 324 3.04 5.50 11.38
C MET A 324 2.17 4.27 11.68
N PRO A 325 1.09 4.40 12.48
CA PRO A 325 0.25 3.28 12.85
C PRO A 325 -0.46 2.69 11.63
N LEU A 326 -0.86 1.43 11.79
CA LEU A 326 -1.79 0.77 10.88
C LEU A 326 -3.20 0.82 11.49
N TYR A 327 -4.20 1.14 10.67
CA TYR A 327 -5.61 1.13 11.03
C TYR A 327 -6.37 0.10 10.21
N PHE A 328 -7.51 -0.36 10.74
CA PHE A 328 -8.42 -1.26 10.06
C PHE A 328 -9.81 -0.64 9.97
N ALA A 329 -10.46 -0.82 8.83
CA ALA A 329 -11.87 -0.51 8.62
C ALA A 329 -12.50 -1.54 7.68
N TYR A 330 -13.83 -1.58 7.65
CA TYR A 330 -14.55 -2.24 6.57
C TYR A 330 -15.64 -1.33 5.99
N ALA A 331 -15.97 -1.55 4.73
CA ALA A 331 -17.16 -1.01 4.07
C ALA A 331 -18.13 -2.14 3.75
N ASP A 332 -19.42 -1.83 3.72
CA ASP A 332 -20.40 -2.68 3.04
C ASP A 332 -20.03 -2.79 1.55
N MET A 333 -20.13 -4.00 0.98
CA MET A 333 -19.83 -4.20 -0.45
C MET A 333 -20.76 -3.31 -1.30
N PRO A 334 -20.22 -2.41 -2.14
CA PRO A 334 -21.03 -1.60 -3.04
C PRO A 334 -21.85 -2.48 -4.00
N GLU A 335 -23.11 -2.09 -4.26
CA GLU A 335 -24.01 -2.84 -5.15
C GLU A 335 -24.00 -2.35 -6.61
N GLY A 336 -23.29 -1.25 -6.92
CA GLY A 336 -23.18 -0.71 -8.27
C GLY A 336 -23.33 0.82 -8.35
N PRO A 337 -23.85 1.37 -9.47
CA PRO A 337 -24.04 2.81 -9.66
C PRO A 337 -24.83 3.46 -8.53
N GLY A 338 -24.35 4.62 -8.05
CA GLY A 338 -25.02 5.35 -6.97
C GLY A 338 -24.71 4.84 -5.56
N PHE A 339 -23.79 3.87 -5.40
CA PHE A 339 -23.42 3.31 -4.09
C PHE A 339 -23.13 4.36 -3.00
N ALA A 340 -23.34 3.95 -1.76
CA ALA A 340 -22.88 4.67 -0.59
C ALA A 340 -21.54 4.08 -0.12
N TRP A 341 -20.56 4.94 0.15
CA TRP A 341 -19.28 4.53 0.74
C TRP A 341 -19.33 4.72 2.26
N LYS A 342 -19.91 3.75 2.96
CA LYS A 342 -20.08 3.78 4.42
C LYS A 342 -18.99 2.93 5.06
N LEU A 343 -18.21 3.55 5.94
CA LEU A 343 -17.09 2.92 6.61
C LEU A 343 -17.39 2.63 8.07
N HIS A 344 -16.81 1.53 8.54
CA HIS A 344 -16.84 1.08 9.92
C HIS A 344 -15.40 0.89 10.37
N TYR A 345 -14.90 1.86 11.13
CA TYR A 345 -13.53 1.93 11.60
C TYR A 345 -13.37 1.11 12.88
N TYR A 346 -12.33 0.29 12.95
CA TYR A 346 -11.98 -0.44 14.17
C TYR A 346 -11.69 0.54 15.30
N ALA A 347 -12.43 0.42 16.40
CA ALA A 347 -12.35 1.32 17.55
C ALA A 347 -11.72 0.64 18.79
N GLY A 348 -11.05 -0.50 18.59
CA GLY A 348 -10.47 -1.31 19.66
C GLY A 348 -11.34 -2.51 20.03
N ASP A 349 -10.91 -3.24 21.06
CA ASP A 349 -11.63 -4.40 21.58
C ASP A 349 -12.33 -4.08 22.91
N THR A 350 -13.54 -4.61 23.10
CA THR A 350 -14.25 -4.63 24.38
C THR A 350 -14.53 -6.08 24.76
N ASN A 351 -13.99 -6.53 25.91
CA ASN A 351 -14.10 -7.92 26.37
C ASN A 351 -13.63 -8.97 25.33
N GLY A 352 -12.60 -8.62 24.55
CA GLY A 352 -12.05 -9.49 23.49
C GLY A 352 -12.89 -9.56 22.21
N ALA A 353 -13.94 -8.75 22.09
CA ALA A 353 -14.70 -8.59 20.86
C ALA A 353 -14.37 -7.23 20.19
N PRO A 354 -14.20 -7.19 18.86
CA PRO A 354 -13.90 -5.95 18.17
C PRO A 354 -15.09 -5.00 18.22
N THR A 355 -14.80 -3.72 18.36
CA THR A 355 -15.78 -2.64 18.26
C THR A 355 -15.50 -1.80 17.02
N PHE A 356 -16.56 -1.27 16.43
CA PHE A 356 -16.47 -0.47 15.22
C PHE A 356 -17.28 0.82 15.34
N SER A 357 -16.75 1.90 14.80
CA SER A 357 -17.35 3.23 14.78
C SER A 357 -17.58 3.70 13.34
N PRO A 358 -18.65 4.46 13.04
CA PRO A 358 -18.79 5.15 11.76
C PRO A 358 -17.88 6.39 11.64
N GLU A 359 -17.20 6.79 12.72
CA GLU A 359 -16.39 8.00 12.78
C GLU A 359 -14.89 7.67 12.76
N GLU A 360 -14.15 8.22 11.78
CA GLU A 360 -12.71 7.95 11.62
C GLU A 360 -11.88 8.41 12.81
N LYS A 361 -12.27 9.51 13.50
CA LYS A 361 -11.60 9.97 14.72
C LYS A 361 -11.61 8.92 15.84
N SER A 362 -12.58 8.00 15.85
CA SER A 362 -12.63 6.89 16.81
C SER A 362 -11.74 5.70 16.40
N ALA A 363 -11.16 5.72 15.19
CA ALA A 363 -10.32 4.63 14.71
C ALA A 363 -9.08 4.48 15.60
N ALA A 364 -8.90 3.28 16.14
CA ALA A 364 -7.76 2.89 16.96
C ALA A 364 -6.70 2.18 16.09
N PRO A 365 -5.40 2.41 16.35
CA PRO A 365 -4.34 1.60 15.75
C PRO A 365 -4.51 0.11 16.06
N VAL A 366 -4.12 -0.75 15.12
CA VAL A 366 -4.09 -2.20 15.35
C VAL A 366 -2.83 -2.61 16.09
N ASP A 367 -2.91 -3.69 16.87
CA ASP A 367 -1.76 -4.24 17.60
C ASP A 367 -0.83 -4.98 16.65
N LEU A 368 0.34 -4.41 16.40
CA LEU A 368 1.33 -4.94 15.48
C LEU A 368 2.34 -5.91 16.13
N ASP A 369 2.24 -6.25 17.41
CA ASP A 369 3.22 -7.14 18.05
C ASP A 369 2.63 -8.03 19.14
N SER A 370 2.21 -9.23 18.74
CA SER A 370 1.62 -10.24 19.62
C SER A 370 2.57 -10.81 20.66
N ALA A 371 3.88 -10.51 20.61
CA ALA A 371 4.82 -10.90 21.66
C ALA A 371 4.78 -9.94 22.86
N ARG A 372 4.17 -8.77 22.69
CA ARG A 372 3.95 -7.76 23.72
C ARG A 372 2.44 -7.52 23.88
N ALA A 373 2.02 -7.08 25.05
CA ALA A 373 0.60 -6.82 25.30
C ALA A 373 0.20 -5.45 24.72
N GLY A 374 -0.82 -5.43 23.87
CA GLY A 374 -1.49 -4.21 23.39
C GLY A 374 -0.73 -3.48 22.29
N VAL A 375 -1.28 -2.35 21.85
CA VAL A 375 -0.67 -1.50 20.81
C VAL A 375 0.64 -0.92 21.34
N GLN A 376 1.72 -1.18 20.60
CA GLN A 376 3.03 -0.65 20.93
C GLN A 376 3.14 0.81 20.47
N PRO A 377 3.78 1.70 21.24
CA PRO A 377 3.91 3.11 20.87
C PRO A 377 4.78 3.29 19.61
N GLU A 378 5.74 2.38 19.41
CA GLU A 378 6.74 2.41 18.35
C GLU A 378 6.91 1.03 17.69
N GLU A 379 7.16 1.06 16.39
CA GLU A 379 7.60 -0.10 15.63
C GLU A 379 9.09 -0.36 15.84
N VAL A 380 9.51 -1.62 15.70
CA VAL A 380 10.93 -1.99 15.80
C VAL A 380 11.77 -1.31 14.70
N HIS A 381 11.15 -1.09 13.53
CA HIS A 381 11.70 -0.32 12.43
C HIS A 381 10.61 0.59 11.88
N ASP A 382 10.99 1.77 11.40
CA ASP A 382 10.09 2.65 10.68
C ASP A 382 9.48 1.90 9.49
N ILE A 383 8.16 1.87 9.51
CA ILE A 383 7.42 1.29 8.40
C ILE A 383 7.43 2.31 7.26
N VAL A 384 7.83 1.82 6.09
CA VAL A 384 7.92 2.59 4.84
C VAL A 384 7.09 1.92 3.75
N ASN A 385 6.79 2.67 2.70
CA ASN A 385 6.10 2.24 1.48
C ASN A 385 4.67 1.72 1.75
N GLN A 386 4.12 1.02 0.76
CA GLN A 386 2.78 0.45 0.76
C GLN A 386 2.73 -0.83 1.60
N THR A 387 1.54 -1.16 2.06
CA THR A 387 1.23 -2.42 2.73
C THR A 387 0.38 -3.28 1.80
N SER A 388 0.45 -4.60 1.95
CA SER A 388 -0.48 -5.53 1.34
C SER A 388 -0.86 -6.60 2.34
N VAL A 389 -2.14 -6.94 2.39
CA VAL A 389 -2.72 -7.88 3.33
C VAL A 389 -3.58 -8.86 2.54
N ALA A 390 -3.57 -10.14 2.91
CA ALA A 390 -4.43 -11.15 2.30
C ALA A 390 -4.79 -12.25 3.30
N TRP A 391 -5.96 -12.87 3.10
CA TRP A 391 -6.31 -14.08 3.84
C TRP A 391 -5.67 -15.31 3.19
N VAL A 392 -4.87 -16.05 3.96
CA VAL A 392 -4.18 -17.24 3.48
C VAL A 392 -4.86 -18.47 4.05
N ALA A 393 -5.89 -18.95 3.35
CA ALA A 393 -6.74 -20.05 3.80
C ALA A 393 -5.96 -21.32 4.23
N PRO A 394 -4.88 -21.77 3.54
CA PRO A 394 -4.10 -22.93 3.99
C PRO A 394 -3.41 -22.75 5.35
N LEU A 395 -3.09 -21.51 5.73
CA LEU A 395 -2.53 -21.16 7.03
C LEU A 395 -3.61 -20.83 8.07
N LYS A 396 -4.82 -20.49 7.62
CA LYS A 396 -5.88 -19.89 8.44
C LYS A 396 -5.40 -18.62 9.15
N LYS A 397 -4.63 -17.80 8.44
CA LYS A 397 -4.08 -16.54 8.94
C LYS A 397 -4.25 -15.44 7.90
N TRP A 398 -4.43 -14.22 8.38
CA TRP A 398 -4.11 -13.03 7.62
C TRP A 398 -2.59 -12.91 7.52
N VAL A 399 -2.09 -12.60 6.33
CA VAL A 399 -0.67 -12.37 6.07
C VAL A 399 -0.53 -10.96 5.52
N MET A 400 0.43 -10.22 6.08
CA MET A 400 0.75 -8.85 5.68
C MET A 400 2.18 -8.79 5.15
N PHE A 401 2.39 -8.23 3.97
CA PHE A 401 3.70 -7.80 3.48
C PHE A 401 3.79 -6.27 3.47
N TYR A 402 4.90 -5.71 3.93
CA TYR A 402 5.11 -4.26 4.00
C TYR A 402 6.60 -3.92 4.06
N GLY A 403 6.94 -2.64 3.95
CA GLY A 403 8.32 -2.16 4.09
C GLY A 403 9.07 -2.17 2.76
N GLY A 404 10.33 -2.58 2.79
CA GLY A 404 11.28 -2.41 1.70
C GLY A 404 12.37 -1.40 2.04
N GLY A 405 13.08 -0.95 1.02
CA GLY A 405 14.12 0.06 1.15
C GLY A 405 13.68 1.40 0.56
N LEU A 406 14.52 2.41 0.77
CA LEU A 406 14.52 3.73 0.13
C LEU A 406 15.98 4.17 -0.01
N THR A 407 16.30 4.91 -1.07
CA THR A 407 17.64 5.49 -1.23
C THR A 407 17.85 6.65 -0.25
N SER A 408 19.04 6.73 0.34
CA SER A 408 19.48 7.86 1.15
C SER A 408 20.54 8.72 0.43
N LEU A 409 20.81 8.43 -0.84
CA LEU A 409 21.92 9.04 -1.58
C LEU A 409 21.58 10.48 -1.95
N LEU A 410 22.52 11.38 -1.67
CA LEU A 410 22.34 12.81 -1.84
C LEU A 410 22.35 13.18 -3.31
N SER A 411 21.55 14.19 -3.66
CA SER A 411 21.63 14.84 -4.97
C SER A 411 21.69 16.36 -4.81
N ALA A 412 21.94 17.07 -5.90
CA ALA A 412 21.94 18.55 -5.88
C ALA A 412 20.60 19.14 -5.44
N VAL A 413 19.50 18.40 -5.62
CA VAL A 413 18.13 18.84 -5.28
C VAL A 413 17.66 18.24 -3.94
N LEU A 414 18.17 17.08 -3.55
CA LEU A 414 17.80 16.34 -2.32
C LEU A 414 19.06 16.12 -1.46
N ALA A 415 19.56 17.22 -0.92
CA ALA A 415 20.90 17.31 -0.36
C ALA A 415 21.04 16.72 1.06
N ASN A 416 19.94 16.38 1.74
CA ASN A 416 20.02 15.87 3.11
C ASN A 416 20.07 14.35 3.19
N CYS A 417 19.34 13.66 2.30
CA CYS A 417 19.07 12.21 2.39
C CYS A 417 18.37 11.64 1.14
N GLY A 418 18.50 12.28 -0.02
CA GLY A 418 17.89 11.78 -1.26
C GLY A 418 16.36 11.76 -1.21
N VAL A 419 15.76 10.74 -1.83
CA VAL A 419 14.29 10.60 -1.99
C VAL A 419 13.53 10.69 -0.66
N LEU A 420 14.10 10.24 0.45
CA LEU A 420 13.48 10.35 1.77
C LEU A 420 13.12 11.80 2.13
N GLU A 421 13.91 12.77 1.68
CA GLU A 421 13.68 14.20 1.95
C GLU A 421 12.33 14.68 1.42
N LEU A 422 11.85 14.09 0.31
CA LEU A 422 10.55 14.44 -0.28
C LEU A 422 9.38 14.11 0.65
N PHE A 423 9.53 13.10 1.50
CA PHE A 423 8.45 12.60 2.34
C PHE A 423 8.54 13.04 3.79
N THR A 424 9.75 13.25 4.30
CA THR A 424 9.99 13.53 5.73
C THR A 424 10.78 14.83 5.96
N GLY A 425 11.17 15.52 4.89
CA GLY A 425 12.00 16.72 4.96
C GLY A 425 13.32 16.43 5.67
N ALA A 426 13.75 17.35 6.53
CA ALA A 426 15.01 17.21 7.26
C ALA A 426 15.07 16.02 8.25
N GLU A 427 13.93 15.44 8.62
CA GLU A 427 13.86 14.30 9.55
C GLU A 427 14.22 12.95 8.90
N CYS A 428 14.47 12.94 7.60
CA CYS A 428 14.84 11.74 6.86
C CYS A 428 16.07 11.00 7.39
N ARG A 429 16.98 11.68 8.09
CA ARG A 429 18.17 11.07 8.70
C ARG A 429 17.84 10.21 9.92
N ASP A 430 16.66 10.41 10.49
CA ASP A 430 16.17 9.70 11.67
C ASP A 430 15.29 8.50 11.29
N VAL A 431 15.08 8.23 10.00
CA VAL A 431 14.30 7.08 9.51
C VAL A 431 15.11 5.80 9.70
N ASP A 432 14.61 4.86 10.50
CA ASP A 432 15.19 3.53 10.68
C ASP A 432 14.43 2.44 9.89
N MET A 433 14.85 2.18 8.65
CA MET A 433 14.29 1.07 7.86
C MET A 433 14.88 -0.31 8.24
N GLY A 434 15.78 -0.37 9.22
CA GLY A 434 16.59 -1.54 9.53
C GLY A 434 17.44 -1.98 8.34
N ASN A 435 17.30 -3.23 7.92
CA ASN A 435 18.01 -3.78 6.77
C ASN A 435 17.32 -3.53 5.41
N GLY A 436 16.27 -2.69 5.36
CA GLY A 436 15.52 -2.41 4.13
C GLY A 436 14.72 -3.60 3.60
N ALA A 437 14.38 -4.57 4.44
CA ALA A 437 13.61 -5.73 4.05
C ALA A 437 12.15 -5.40 3.75
N VAL A 438 11.58 -6.09 2.75
CA VAL A 438 10.14 -6.38 2.78
C VAL A 438 9.91 -7.39 3.90
N ARG A 439 8.96 -7.11 4.77
CA ARG A 439 8.68 -7.85 6.00
C ARG A 439 7.30 -8.48 5.96
N MET A 440 7.13 -9.54 6.74
CA MET A 440 5.91 -10.29 6.92
C MET A 440 5.44 -10.22 8.37
N ARG A 441 4.12 -10.10 8.55
CA ARG A 441 3.43 -10.43 9.80
C ARG A 441 2.22 -11.33 9.52
N THR A 442 1.77 -12.05 10.54
CA THR A 442 0.57 -12.89 10.47
C THR A 442 -0.38 -12.62 11.64
N ALA A 443 -1.68 -12.78 11.43
CA ALA A 443 -2.71 -12.60 12.46
C ALA A 443 -3.88 -13.56 12.27
N ASP A 444 -4.60 -13.87 13.34
CA ASP A 444 -5.87 -14.62 13.26
C ASP A 444 -7.03 -13.75 12.80
N ASN A 445 -7.03 -12.48 13.20
CA ASN A 445 -8.04 -11.49 12.84
C ASN A 445 -7.43 -10.39 11.96
N PRO A 446 -8.23 -9.73 11.12
CA PRO A 446 -7.72 -8.67 10.25
C PRO A 446 -7.24 -7.43 11.03
N TRP A 447 -7.65 -7.25 12.29
CA TRP A 447 -7.18 -6.19 13.20
C TRP A 447 -6.12 -6.65 14.21
N GLY A 448 -5.57 -7.86 14.06
CA GLY A 448 -4.52 -8.39 14.94
C GLY A 448 -5.00 -9.16 16.17
N PRO A 449 -4.15 -9.34 17.20
CA PRO A 449 -2.76 -8.88 17.23
C PRO A 449 -1.92 -9.57 16.14
N TRP A 450 -1.02 -8.81 15.52
CA TRP A 450 -0.12 -9.31 14.48
C TRP A 450 1.17 -9.86 15.09
N SER A 451 1.74 -10.90 14.50
CA SER A 451 3.03 -11.45 14.92
C SER A 451 4.16 -10.41 14.84
N PRO A 452 5.27 -10.59 15.56
CA PRO A 452 6.53 -9.87 15.31
C PRO A 452 6.93 -9.91 13.82
N PRO A 453 7.71 -8.92 13.34
CA PRO A 453 8.07 -8.84 11.94
C PRO A 453 9.09 -9.92 11.58
N GLN A 454 8.95 -10.48 10.38
CA GLN A 454 9.91 -11.43 9.81
C GLN A 454 10.37 -10.92 8.45
N ASP A 455 11.65 -11.01 8.13
CA ASP A 455 12.13 -10.62 6.81
C ASP A 455 11.64 -11.62 5.75
N VAL A 456 11.05 -11.10 4.67
CA VAL A 456 10.63 -11.87 3.49
C VAL A 456 11.76 -11.90 2.47
N ILE A 457 12.26 -10.72 2.14
CA ILE A 457 13.38 -10.53 1.23
C ILE A 457 14.12 -9.25 1.60
N VAL A 458 15.44 -9.29 1.48
CA VAL A 458 16.34 -8.17 1.69
C VAL A 458 17.10 -7.95 0.38
N GLY A 459 17.28 -6.71 -0.05
CA GLY A 459 18.13 -6.41 -1.20
C GLY A 459 19.59 -6.85 -0.97
N GLY A 460 20.05 -6.72 0.27
CA GLY A 460 21.44 -6.85 0.68
C GLY A 460 21.97 -5.50 1.13
N LYS A 461 23.27 -5.43 1.48
CA LYS A 461 23.95 -4.15 1.73
C LYS A 461 24.72 -3.79 0.47
N PRO A 462 24.42 -2.66 -0.20
CA PRO A 462 25.18 -2.24 -1.38
C PRO A 462 26.69 -2.14 -1.11
N ALA A 463 27.08 -1.72 0.10
CA ALA A 463 28.48 -1.66 0.51
C ALA A 463 29.23 -3.01 0.47
N ASP A 464 28.51 -4.14 0.51
CA ASP A 464 29.10 -5.49 0.44
C ASP A 464 29.34 -5.93 -1.03
N GLY A 465 29.00 -5.09 -2.01
CA GLY A 465 29.20 -5.31 -3.44
C GLY A 465 28.04 -6.01 -4.14
N ALA A 466 28.25 -6.36 -5.40
CA ALA A 466 27.27 -6.96 -6.31
C ALA A 466 26.97 -8.44 -5.97
N SER A 467 26.24 -8.68 -4.87
CA SER A 467 25.85 -10.00 -4.40
C SER A 467 24.36 -10.07 -4.07
N GLY A 468 23.81 -11.29 -3.96
CA GLY A 468 22.38 -11.46 -3.65
C GLY A 468 21.49 -10.80 -4.71
N GLN A 469 20.60 -9.90 -4.29
CA GLN A 469 19.71 -9.19 -5.23
C GLN A 469 20.41 -8.09 -6.02
N PHE A 470 21.62 -7.70 -5.62
CA PHE A 470 22.51 -6.77 -6.32
C PHE A 470 23.49 -7.46 -7.28
N GLY A 471 23.51 -8.78 -7.32
CA GLY A 471 24.42 -9.58 -8.15
C GLY A 471 23.80 -10.09 -9.45
N PRO A 472 24.54 -10.90 -10.22
CA PRO A 472 24.05 -11.56 -11.43
C PRO A 472 22.76 -12.36 -11.18
N GLY A 473 21.72 -12.09 -11.98
CA GLY A 473 20.39 -12.71 -11.83
C GLY A 473 19.56 -12.17 -10.67
N GLY A 474 20.03 -11.14 -9.97
CA GLY A 474 19.29 -10.39 -8.95
C GLY A 474 18.28 -9.40 -9.55
N ALA A 475 17.41 -8.85 -8.70
CA ALA A 475 16.38 -7.92 -9.12
C ALA A 475 16.83 -6.44 -9.17
N LEU A 476 17.87 -6.09 -8.40
CA LEU A 476 18.26 -4.71 -8.08
C LEU A 476 19.61 -4.35 -8.71
N ARG A 477 19.72 -3.12 -9.20
CA ARG A 477 20.96 -2.61 -9.78
C ARG A 477 22.01 -2.37 -8.69
N HIS A 478 23.26 -2.73 -9.01
CA HIS A 478 24.45 -2.28 -8.30
C HIS A 478 25.52 -1.82 -9.32
N PRO A 479 26.12 -0.62 -9.19
CA PRO A 479 27.08 -0.09 -10.17
C PRO A 479 28.26 -1.01 -10.49
N ALA A 480 28.74 -1.77 -9.50
CA ALA A 480 29.83 -2.73 -9.69
C ALA A 480 29.44 -4.07 -10.34
N CYS A 481 28.14 -4.32 -10.60
CA CYS A 481 27.66 -5.53 -11.26
C CYS A 481 27.72 -5.33 -12.77
N THR A 482 28.65 -6.02 -13.45
CA THR A 482 28.89 -5.86 -14.91
C THR A 482 28.55 -7.09 -15.75
N ASP A 483 28.05 -8.16 -15.11
CA ASP A 483 27.57 -9.35 -15.81
C ASP A 483 26.30 -9.04 -16.63
N ALA A 484 26.12 -9.74 -17.76
CA ALA A 484 24.95 -9.53 -18.63
C ALA A 484 23.60 -9.85 -17.98
N THR A 485 23.60 -10.60 -16.88
CA THR A 485 22.42 -10.94 -16.09
C THR A 485 22.21 -10.02 -14.88
N CYS A 486 23.09 -9.05 -14.65
CA CYS A 486 22.87 -8.00 -13.65
C CYS A 486 21.62 -7.19 -14.02
N ALA A 487 20.90 -6.71 -13.00
CA ALA A 487 19.79 -5.80 -13.25
C ALA A 487 20.32 -4.50 -13.88
N PRO A 488 19.69 -4.02 -14.98
CA PRO A 488 20.13 -2.82 -15.68
C PRO A 488 19.94 -1.57 -14.82
N HIS A 489 20.56 -0.48 -15.24
CA HIS A 489 20.27 0.84 -14.68
C HIS A 489 19.05 1.44 -15.37
N SER A 490 18.23 2.14 -14.58
CA SER A 490 17.25 3.08 -15.09
C SER A 490 17.73 4.51 -14.95
N ASP A 491 17.91 5.22 -16.07
CA ASP A 491 18.23 6.66 -16.08
C ASP A 491 17.04 7.51 -15.57
N MET A 492 15.85 6.89 -15.49
CA MET A 492 14.58 7.49 -15.13
C MET A 492 14.48 7.97 -13.68
N PHE A 493 15.48 7.83 -12.82
CA PHE A 493 15.49 8.50 -11.51
C PHE A 493 16.92 8.70 -11.00
N ALA A 494 17.90 8.77 -11.88
CA ALA A 494 19.31 8.86 -11.50
C ALA A 494 19.60 10.19 -10.79
N TYR A 495 19.35 10.21 -9.48
CA TYR A 495 19.68 11.32 -8.59
C TYR A 495 21.17 11.29 -8.25
N HIS A 496 21.79 10.11 -8.36
CA HIS A 496 23.21 9.89 -8.17
C HIS A 496 23.74 8.71 -9.03
N ALA A 497 24.95 8.81 -9.60
CA ALA A 497 25.51 7.75 -10.45
C ALA A 497 25.74 6.41 -9.70
N ASP A 498 26.04 6.52 -8.39
CA ASP A 498 26.26 5.39 -7.49
C ASP A 498 24.96 4.86 -6.85
N GLU A 499 23.79 5.27 -7.36
CA GLU A 499 22.50 4.81 -6.85
C GLU A 499 22.31 3.31 -7.00
N TYR A 500 21.67 2.70 -6.02
CA TYR A 500 21.37 1.28 -6.01
C TYR A 500 19.86 1.06 -5.95
N GLY A 501 19.42 -0.05 -6.51
CA GLY A 501 18.01 -0.43 -6.46
C GLY A 501 17.56 -0.79 -5.05
N PHE A 502 16.25 -0.68 -4.81
CA PHE A 502 15.60 -1.24 -3.62
C PHE A 502 14.21 -1.74 -3.99
N PHE A 503 13.68 -2.67 -3.19
CA PHE A 503 12.29 -3.10 -3.28
C PHE A 503 11.38 -2.15 -2.52
N TYR A 504 10.20 -1.89 -3.06
CA TYR A 504 9.11 -1.19 -2.39
C TYR A 504 7.76 -1.67 -2.93
N SER A 505 6.67 -1.17 -2.35
CA SER A 505 5.30 -1.47 -2.75
C SER A 505 4.98 -2.97 -2.94
N ALA A 506 5.13 -3.76 -1.89
CA ALA A 506 4.75 -5.17 -1.94
C ALA A 506 3.24 -5.34 -2.15
N ASN A 507 2.82 -6.20 -3.09
CA ASN A 507 1.42 -6.58 -3.29
C ASN A 507 1.25 -8.10 -3.45
N ILE A 508 0.53 -8.72 -2.51
CA ILE A 508 0.13 -10.14 -2.52
C ILE A 508 -0.95 -10.35 -3.59
N ILE A 509 -0.75 -11.33 -4.47
CA ILE A 509 -1.72 -11.74 -5.49
C ILE A 509 -2.54 -12.91 -4.94
N GLU A 510 -3.75 -12.63 -4.45
CA GLU A 510 -4.57 -13.61 -3.70
C GLU A 510 -4.89 -14.85 -4.52
N GLU A 511 -5.12 -14.67 -5.81
CA GLU A 511 -5.45 -15.70 -6.78
C GLU A 511 -4.31 -16.70 -6.99
N TRP A 512 -3.09 -16.35 -6.58
CA TRP A 512 -1.87 -17.16 -6.73
C TRP A 512 -1.31 -17.66 -5.40
N ILE A 513 -2.12 -17.65 -4.34
CA ILE A 513 -1.83 -18.36 -3.08
C ILE A 513 -2.11 -19.85 -3.26
N ARG A 514 -1.14 -20.71 -2.92
CA ARG A 514 -1.27 -22.16 -3.13
C ARG A 514 -0.72 -22.97 -1.97
N GLU A 515 -1.52 -23.92 -1.48
CA GLU A 515 -1.04 -24.92 -0.54
C GLU A 515 0.03 -25.84 -1.16
N VAL A 516 1.01 -26.20 -0.35
CA VAL A 516 2.15 -27.04 -0.71
C VAL A 516 2.53 -27.90 0.48
N PRO A 517 3.27 -29.02 0.29
CA PRO A 517 3.69 -29.85 1.42
C PRO A 517 4.40 -29.00 2.49
N GLY A 518 3.86 -29.04 3.72
CA GLY A 518 4.39 -28.33 4.89
C GLY A 518 4.17 -26.81 4.93
N GLY A 519 3.40 -26.22 4.01
CA GLY A 519 3.31 -24.76 3.92
C GLY A 519 2.35 -24.21 2.87
N VAL A 520 2.65 -22.98 2.45
CA VAL A 520 1.98 -22.26 1.35
C VAL A 520 3.04 -21.57 0.49
N ASP A 521 2.86 -21.57 -0.83
CA ASP A 521 3.53 -20.65 -1.74
C ASP A 521 2.63 -19.43 -1.94
N ILE A 522 3.18 -18.23 -1.75
CA ILE A 522 2.53 -16.97 -2.08
C ILE A 522 3.31 -16.33 -3.22
N LEU A 523 2.65 -16.08 -4.34
CA LEU A 523 3.19 -15.20 -5.37
C LEU A 523 2.72 -13.77 -5.10
N TRP A 524 3.64 -12.84 -5.23
CA TRP A 524 3.43 -11.44 -4.95
C TRP A 524 4.35 -10.61 -5.84
N ASN A 525 3.96 -9.36 -6.09
CA ASN A 525 4.77 -8.44 -6.85
C ASN A 525 5.34 -7.34 -5.94
N ALA A 526 6.45 -6.74 -6.37
CA ALA A 526 7.04 -5.59 -5.73
C ALA A 526 7.57 -4.65 -6.80
N SER A 527 7.54 -3.36 -6.54
CA SER A 527 8.24 -2.38 -7.35
C SER A 527 9.73 -2.39 -7.00
N THR A 528 10.56 -2.08 -7.99
CA THR A 528 11.98 -1.80 -7.80
C THR A 528 12.27 -0.39 -8.25
N TRP A 529 13.17 0.29 -7.54
CA TRP A 529 13.53 1.67 -7.85
C TRP A 529 14.53 1.76 -9.00
N ASP A 530 15.53 0.88 -8.98
CA ASP A 530 16.55 0.80 -10.01
C ASP A 530 16.89 -0.68 -10.29
N PRO A 531 16.49 -1.23 -11.45
CA PRO A 531 15.71 -0.55 -12.49
C PRO A 531 14.28 -0.25 -12.04
N TYR A 532 13.64 0.74 -12.66
CA TYR A 532 12.27 1.16 -12.37
C TYR A 532 11.25 0.25 -13.06
N ARG A 533 10.73 -0.74 -12.32
CA ARG A 533 9.83 -1.78 -12.84
C ARG A 533 9.10 -2.49 -11.72
N VAL A 534 8.23 -3.43 -12.09
CA VAL A 534 7.59 -4.37 -11.16
C VAL A 534 8.15 -5.76 -11.38
N VAL A 535 8.54 -6.43 -10.30
CA VAL A 535 9.07 -7.80 -10.31
C VAL A 535 8.09 -8.79 -9.69
N LEU A 536 8.18 -10.05 -10.09
CA LEU A 536 7.40 -11.13 -9.47
C LEU A 536 8.29 -11.96 -8.54
N LEU A 537 7.76 -12.23 -7.34
CA LEU A 537 8.42 -13.02 -6.31
C LEU A 537 7.54 -14.19 -5.88
N ARG A 538 8.17 -15.24 -5.36
CA ARG A 538 7.52 -16.35 -4.68
C ARG A 538 8.08 -16.50 -3.28
N THR A 539 7.22 -16.50 -2.27
CA THR A 539 7.61 -16.77 -0.90
C THR A 539 6.97 -18.07 -0.41
N ARG A 540 7.81 -18.98 0.13
CA ARG A 540 7.37 -20.17 0.86
C ARG A 540 7.22 -19.84 2.32
N ILE A 541 6.04 -20.07 2.88
CA ILE A 541 5.76 -19.93 4.31
C ILE A 541 5.44 -21.31 4.89
N GLY A 542 6.08 -21.67 5.99
CA GLY A 542 5.84 -22.93 6.70
C GLY A 542 4.69 -22.83 7.71
N LYS A 543 3.95 -23.94 7.88
CA LYS A 543 2.90 -24.09 8.90
C LYS A 543 3.44 -24.35 10.29
#